data_AF-A0A843IF61-F1
#
_entry.id   AF-A0A843IF61-F1
#
_cell.length_a   1.000
_cell.length_b   1.000
_cell.length_c   1.000
_cell.angle_alpha   90.00
_cell.angle_beta   90.00
_cell.angle_gamma   90.00
#
_symmetry.space_group_name_H-M   'P 1'
#
loop_
_entity.id
_entity.type
_entity.pdbx_description
1 polymer ?
#
loop_
_entity_poly.entity_id
_entity_poly.type
_entity_poly.pdbx_seq_one_letter_code
_entity_poly.pdbx_strand_id
1 'polypeptide(L)'
;ERYQNPCVGCLIGDDGKNKASLKCKIKTCFDTKNFSYCGRCSEFPCPLMKKHSKKYVKRHDLNTLDSAKRIKTTGIGKMMMQDREKWVCPECGGVIHFQTKVCSECGFKQNI
;
A
#
# COMPACT_ATOMS: atom_id res chain seq x y z
N GLU A 1 11.54 -15.43 -9.40
CA GLU A 1 10.89 -14.11 -9.31
C GLU A 1 9.56 -14.23 -8.56
N ARG A 2 9.40 -13.53 -7.42
CA ARG A 2 8.32 -13.82 -6.44
C ARG A 2 6.96 -13.18 -6.75
N TYR A 3 6.82 -12.46 -7.87
CA TYR A 3 5.60 -11.71 -8.20
C TYR A 3 5.15 -11.93 -9.64
N GLN A 4 4.56 -13.10 -9.89
CA GLN A 4 3.87 -13.39 -11.14
C GLN A 4 2.62 -12.50 -11.24
N ASN A 5 2.53 -11.68 -12.30
CA ASN A 5 1.45 -10.73 -12.57
C ASN A 5 1.29 -9.61 -11.51
N PRO A 6 2.26 -8.66 -11.43
CA PRO A 6 2.17 -7.55 -10.50
C PRO A 6 0.94 -6.67 -10.80
N CYS A 7 0.34 -6.13 -9.75
CA CYS A 7 -0.65 -5.08 -9.90
C CYS A 7 0.10 -3.76 -10.17
N VAL A 8 -0.10 -3.21 -11.36
CA VAL A 8 0.51 -1.97 -11.83
C VAL A 8 -0.10 -0.70 -11.23
N GLY A 9 -1.10 -0.84 -10.36
CA GLY A 9 -1.78 0.27 -9.70
C GLY A 9 -3.10 0.65 -10.37
N CYS A 10 -3.95 1.34 -9.60
CA CYS A 10 -5.30 1.72 -10.08
C CYS A 10 -5.28 3.04 -10.89
N LEU A 11 -4.29 3.90 -10.65
CA LEU A 11 -4.21 5.27 -11.19
C LEU A 11 -3.60 5.37 -12.59
N ILE A 12 -2.99 4.29 -13.08
CA ILE A 12 -2.49 4.26 -14.46
C ILE A 12 -3.64 3.94 -15.43
N GLY A 13 -3.45 4.19 -16.73
CA GLY A 13 -4.39 3.78 -17.79
C GLY A 13 -4.68 2.28 -17.79
N ASP A 14 -5.71 1.85 -18.52
CA ASP A 14 -6.05 0.42 -18.59
C ASP A 14 -5.05 -0.38 -19.44
N ASP A 15 -4.27 0.30 -20.27
CA ASP A 15 -3.14 -0.26 -21.00
C ASP A 15 -2.08 -0.80 -20.01
N GLY A 16 -1.73 -2.08 -20.14
CA GLY A 16 -0.78 -2.76 -19.26
C GLY A 16 -1.38 -3.31 -17.96
N LYS A 17 -2.68 -3.13 -17.68
CA LYS A 17 -3.34 -3.79 -16.55
C LYS A 17 -3.66 -5.24 -16.87
N ASN A 18 -3.31 -6.14 -15.94
CA ASN A 18 -3.74 -7.53 -16.04
C ASN A 18 -5.25 -7.69 -15.79
N LYS A 19 -5.82 -8.83 -16.22
CA LYS A 19 -7.26 -9.13 -16.07
C LYS A 19 -7.75 -9.05 -14.61
N ALA A 20 -6.90 -9.36 -13.63
CA ALA A 20 -7.26 -9.31 -12.21
C ALA A 20 -7.33 -7.86 -11.69
N SER A 21 -6.44 -6.98 -12.16
CA SER A 21 -6.46 -5.54 -11.85
C SER A 21 -7.67 -4.84 -12.45
N LEU A 22 -8.06 -5.21 -13.69
CA LEU A 22 -9.26 -4.66 -14.34
C LEU A 22 -10.56 -5.06 -13.62
N LYS A 23 -10.61 -6.27 -13.04
CA LYS A 23 -11.77 -6.78 -12.27
C LYS A 23 -11.64 -6.56 -10.76
N CYS A 24 -10.83 -5.59 -10.33
CA CYS A 24 -10.57 -5.34 -8.92
C CYS A 24 -11.81 -4.80 -8.19
N LYS A 25 -12.37 -5.59 -7.28
CA LYS A 25 -13.53 -5.19 -6.47
C LYS A 25 -13.28 -3.96 -5.58
N ILE A 26 -12.02 -3.68 -5.21
CA ILE A 26 -11.68 -2.48 -4.46
C ILE A 26 -11.81 -1.25 -5.36
N LYS A 27 -11.29 -1.29 -6.60
CA LYS A 27 -11.46 -0.21 -7.58
C LYS A 27 -12.94 0.12 -7.78
N THR A 28 -13.75 -0.89 -8.10
CA THR A 28 -15.21 -0.74 -8.27
C THR A 28 -15.91 -0.18 -7.02
N CYS A 29 -15.42 -0.48 -5.82
CA CYS A 29 -15.96 0.09 -4.58
C CYS A 29 -15.69 1.60 -4.48
N PHE A 30 -14.50 2.06 -4.88
CA PHE A 30 -14.18 3.49 -4.96
C PHE A 30 -14.94 4.20 -6.07
N ASP A 31 -15.16 3.55 -7.21
CA ASP A 31 -15.94 4.13 -8.31
C ASP A 31 -17.41 4.34 -7.93
N THR A 32 -17.94 3.51 -7.03
CA THR A 32 -19.34 3.57 -6.57
C THR A 32 -19.55 4.39 -5.30
N LYS A 33 -18.51 4.56 -4.47
CA LYS A 33 -18.60 5.24 -3.17
C LYS A 33 -17.69 6.47 -3.15
N ASN A 34 -18.26 7.62 -2.77
CA ASN A 34 -17.53 8.88 -2.75
C ASN A 34 -16.65 9.05 -1.49
N PHE A 35 -15.54 8.30 -1.40
CA PHE A 35 -14.51 8.49 -0.38
C PHE A 35 -13.10 8.31 -0.96
N SER A 36 -12.12 9.01 -0.39
CA SER A 36 -10.74 8.95 -0.86
C SER A 36 -9.92 7.80 -0.26
N TYR A 37 -10.34 7.24 0.88
CA TYR A 37 -9.64 6.13 1.54
C TYR A 37 -10.61 5.17 2.22
N CYS A 38 -10.29 3.87 2.18
CA CYS A 38 -11.11 2.84 2.85
C CYS A 38 -11.34 3.13 4.33
N GLY A 39 -10.36 3.72 5.03
CA GLY A 39 -10.50 4.12 6.44
C GLY A 39 -11.57 5.16 6.74
N ARG A 40 -12.04 5.89 5.71
CA ARG A 40 -13.13 6.88 5.79
C ARG A 40 -14.49 6.31 5.39
N CYS A 41 -14.55 5.05 4.94
CA CYS A 41 -15.81 4.39 4.63
C CYS A 41 -16.54 4.05 5.94
N SER A 42 -17.84 4.32 6.00
CA SER A 42 -18.69 4.01 7.16
C SER A 42 -18.73 2.51 7.49
N GLU A 43 -18.58 1.66 6.46
CA GLU A 43 -18.55 0.19 6.61
C GLU A 43 -17.16 -0.34 7.01
N PHE A 44 -16.16 0.52 7.19
CA PHE A 44 -14.81 0.09 7.51
C PHE A 44 -14.68 -0.32 9.00
N PRO A 45 -14.09 -1.48 9.33
CA PRO A 45 -13.41 -2.44 8.45
C PRO A 45 -14.37 -3.46 7.79
N CYS A 46 -14.53 -3.39 6.47
CA CYS A 46 -15.45 -4.24 5.72
C CYS A 46 -14.82 -5.60 5.32
N PRO A 47 -15.63 -6.62 4.94
CA PRO A 47 -15.14 -7.94 4.53
C PRO A 47 -14.13 -7.90 3.37
N LEU A 48 -14.33 -6.99 2.42
CA LEU A 48 -13.44 -6.80 1.27
C LEU A 48 -12.01 -6.41 1.72
N MET A 49 -11.91 -5.41 2.61
CA MET A 49 -10.62 -4.96 3.14
C MET A 49 -9.96 -6.01 4.04
N LYS A 50 -10.74 -6.73 4.86
CA LYS A 50 -10.21 -7.85 5.67
C LYS A 50 -9.62 -8.95 4.80
N LYS A 51 -10.31 -9.34 3.71
CA LYS A 51 -9.82 -10.35 2.75
C LYS A 51 -8.58 -9.87 2.01
N HIS A 52 -8.56 -8.60 1.61
CA HIS A 52 -7.41 -7.99 0.96
C HIS A 52 -6.18 -8.01 1.87
N SER A 53 -6.32 -7.53 3.12
CA SER A 53 -5.20 -7.48 4.05
C SER A 53 -4.64 -8.86 4.37
N LYS A 54 -5.50 -9.87 4.59
CA LYS A 54 -5.04 -11.26 4.77
C LYS A 54 -4.17 -11.76 3.63
N LYS A 55 -4.52 -11.43 2.37
CA LYS A 55 -3.71 -11.79 1.19
C LYS A 55 -2.40 -11.01 1.14
N TYR A 56 -2.43 -9.73 1.48
CA TYR A 56 -1.24 -8.86 1.45
C TYR A 56 -0.24 -9.22 2.54
N VAL A 57 -0.68 -9.49 3.76
CA VAL A 57 0.18 -9.99 4.84
C VAL A 57 0.86 -11.28 4.40
N LYS A 58 0.11 -12.24 3.86
CA LYS A 58 0.69 -13.51 3.39
C LYS A 58 1.73 -13.35 2.26
N ARG A 59 1.60 -12.33 1.41
CA ARG A 59 2.46 -12.16 0.22
C ARG A 59 3.62 -11.19 0.41
N HIS A 60 3.41 -10.15 1.22
CA HIS A 60 4.26 -8.97 1.29
C HIS A 60 4.56 -8.53 2.72
N ASP A 61 4.06 -9.27 3.72
CA ASP A 61 4.16 -8.90 5.13
C ASP A 61 3.67 -7.48 5.43
N LEU A 62 2.62 -7.06 4.70
CA LEU A 62 2.06 -5.71 4.79
C LEU A 62 0.61 -5.76 5.26
N ASN A 63 0.34 -5.22 6.45
CA ASN A 63 -1.02 -5.12 6.97
C ASN A 63 -1.74 -3.86 6.45
N THR A 64 -2.29 -3.96 5.24
CA THR A 64 -3.07 -2.88 4.61
C THR A 64 -4.30 -2.44 5.41
N LEU A 65 -4.83 -3.31 6.28
CA LEU A 65 -5.95 -2.95 7.16
C LEU A 65 -5.51 -1.96 8.25
N ASP A 66 -4.33 -2.16 8.83
CA ASP A 66 -3.80 -1.26 9.85
C ASP A 66 -3.37 0.08 9.25
N SER A 67 -2.80 0.09 8.04
CA SER A 67 -2.57 1.32 7.27
C SER A 67 -3.88 2.10 7.06
N ALA A 68 -4.96 1.40 6.69
CA ALA A 68 -6.27 2.00 6.50
C ALA A 68 -6.96 2.41 7.83
N LYS A 69 -6.62 1.81 8.98
CA LYS A 69 -7.05 2.32 10.29
C LYS A 69 -6.30 3.60 10.65
N ARG A 70 -4.98 3.61 10.46
CA ARG A 70 -4.11 4.76 10.77
C ARG A 70 -4.51 6.00 9.97
N ILE A 71 -4.91 5.86 8.71
CA ILE A 71 -5.34 7.02 7.91
C ILE A 71 -6.61 7.70 8.47
N LYS A 72 -7.45 6.97 9.21
CA LYS A 72 -8.67 7.51 9.83
C LYS A 72 -8.33 8.49 10.94
N THR A 73 -7.26 8.23 11.71
CA THR A 73 -6.86 9.04 12.87
C THR A 73 -5.79 10.07 12.51
N THR A 74 -4.83 9.71 11.67
CA THR A 74 -3.66 10.55 11.35
C THR A 74 -3.90 11.45 10.13
N GLY A 75 -4.73 11.01 9.18
CA GLY A 75 -4.84 11.63 7.86
C GLY A 75 -3.65 11.30 6.95
N ILE A 76 -3.85 11.44 5.63
CA ILE A 76 -2.85 11.04 4.62
C ILE A 76 -1.56 11.86 4.70
N GLY A 77 -1.64 13.18 4.89
CA GLY A 77 -0.47 14.06 4.86
C GLY A 77 0.54 13.73 5.97
N LYS A 78 0.06 13.66 7.22
CA LYS A 78 0.90 13.29 8.37
C LYS A 78 1.39 11.84 8.29
N MET A 79 0.57 10.93 7.77
CA MET A 79 0.99 9.54 7.52
C MET A 79 2.16 9.48 6.52
N MET A 80 2.08 10.23 5.42
CA MET A 80 3.14 10.28 4.40
C MET A 80 4.44 10.89 4.94
N MET A 81 4.36 11.94 5.77
CA MET A 81 5.56 12.52 6.41
C MET A 81 6.25 11.51 7.32
N GLN A 82 5.49 10.84 8.20
CA GLN A 82 6.01 9.81 9.10
C GLN A 82 6.60 8.61 8.34
N ASP A 83 5.93 8.17 7.27
CA ASP A 83 6.42 7.07 6.45
C ASP A 83 7.69 7.47 5.69
N ARG A 84 7.78 8.71 5.22
CA ARG A 84 9.01 9.24 4.60
C ARG A 84 10.17 9.23 5.59
N GLU A 85 10.00 9.75 6.80
CA GLU A 85 11.04 9.74 7.83
C GLU A 85 11.52 8.31 8.14
N LYS A 86 10.59 7.35 8.20
CA LYS A 86 10.91 5.95 8.46
C LYS A 86 11.74 5.28 7.36
N TRP A 87 11.47 5.64 6.10
CA TRP A 87 12.04 5.00 4.92
C TRP A 87 13.12 5.81 4.21
N VAL A 88 13.58 6.92 4.80
CA VAL A 88 14.78 7.64 4.33
C VAL A 88 16.03 6.96 4.87
N CYS A 89 17.02 6.76 4.00
CA CYS A 89 18.31 6.21 4.36
C CYS A 89 19.11 7.22 5.19
N PRO A 90 19.62 6.84 6.37
CA PRO A 90 20.41 7.74 7.21
C PRO A 90 21.80 8.04 6.62
N GLU A 91 22.34 7.16 5.77
CA GLU A 91 23.68 7.29 5.20
C GLU A 91 23.72 8.23 3.99
N CYS A 92 22.74 8.12 3.09
CA CYS A 92 22.77 8.83 1.80
C CYS A 92 21.50 9.65 1.49
N GLY A 93 20.48 9.61 2.35
CA GLY A 93 19.19 10.27 2.10
C GLY A 93 18.30 9.59 1.05
N GLY A 94 18.75 8.47 0.46
CA GLY A 94 17.99 7.66 -0.50
C GLY A 94 16.79 6.93 0.11
N VAL A 95 16.10 6.10 -0.68
CA VAL A 95 14.89 5.40 -0.23
C VAL A 95 15.21 3.98 0.22
N ILE A 96 14.76 3.61 1.40
CA ILE A 96 14.81 2.24 1.92
C ILE A 96 13.59 1.46 1.41
N HIS A 97 13.84 0.37 0.69
CA HIS A 97 12.78 -0.54 0.26
C HIS A 97 12.16 -1.25 1.46
N PHE A 98 10.86 -1.07 1.69
CA PHE A 98 10.20 -1.59 2.90
C PHE A 98 10.25 -3.12 3.05
N GLN A 99 10.36 -3.87 1.94
CA GLN A 99 10.39 -5.34 1.96
C GLN A 99 11.78 -5.88 2.29
N THR A 100 12.81 -5.34 1.64
CA THR A 100 14.19 -5.82 1.79
C THR A 100 14.92 -5.14 2.95
N LYS A 101 14.40 -3.98 3.40
CA LYS A 101 15.05 -3.05 4.33
C LYS A 101 16.38 -2.52 3.80
N VAL A 102 16.57 -2.53 2.48
CA VAL A 102 17.81 -2.10 1.81
C VAL A 102 17.58 -0.78 1.09
N CYS A 103 18.53 0.15 1.22
CA CYS A 103 18.53 1.39 0.46
C CYS A 103 18.76 1.12 -1.03
N SER A 104 17.93 1.73 -1.89
CA SER A 104 18.04 1.63 -3.35
C SER A 104 19.36 2.19 -3.91
N GLU A 105 19.94 3.17 -3.22
CA GLU A 105 21.10 3.91 -3.71
C GLU A 105 22.43 3.34 -3.21
N CYS A 106 22.55 3.12 -1.89
CA CYS A 106 23.84 2.76 -1.28
C CYS A 106 23.89 1.33 -0.71
N GLY A 107 22.78 0.59 -0.74
CA GLY A 107 22.73 -0.77 -0.19
C GLY A 107 22.70 -0.87 1.34
N PHE A 108 22.63 0.26 2.07
CA PHE A 108 22.47 0.27 3.53
C PHE A 108 21.28 -0.59 3.96
N LYS A 109 21.48 -1.47 4.96
CA LYS A 109 20.45 -2.35 5.48
C LYS A 109 19.94 -1.86 6.84
N GLN A 110 18.68 -1.45 6.88
CA GLN A 110 18.01 -1.02 8.09
C GLN A 110 17.60 -2.23 8.94
N ASN A 111 18.05 -2.27 10.19
CA ASN A 111 17.61 -3.27 11.16
C ASN A 111 16.38 -2.71 11.89
N ILE A 112 15.18 -3.16 11.51
CA ILE A 112 13.89 -2.85 12.18
C ILE A 112 13.31 -4.16 12.69
#